data_AF-A0A819B3T6-F1
#
_entry.id   AF-A0A819B3T6-F1
#
_cell.length_a   1.000
_cell.length_b   1.000
_cell.length_c   1.000
_cell.angle_alpha   90.00
_cell.angle_beta   90.00
_cell.angle_gamma   90.00
#
_symmetry.space_group_name_H-M   'P 1'
#
loop_
_entity.id
_entity.type
_entity.pdbx_description
1 polymer ?
#
loop_
_entity_poly.entity_id
_entity_poly.type
_entity_poly.pdbx_seq_one_letter_code
_entity_poly.pdbx_strand_id
1 'polypeptide(L)' 'MDNGHHDSTQNILIVSHELFICLFLMRYFRWTVDQLNSLKALDNCEICELIKNDGVYTLSEDKRLLTHSS' A
#
# COMPACT_ATOMS: atom_id res chain seq x y z
N MET A 1 38.25 -7.75 0.20
CA MET A 1 37.21 -8.42 -0.61
C MET A 1 36.11 -8.79 0.36
N ASP A 2 35.09 -7.94 0.44
CA ASP A 2 33.87 -8.14 1.23
C ASP A 2 32.71 -7.96 0.24
N ASN A 3 31.95 -9.02 0.02
CA ASN A 3 30.78 -9.04 -0.86
C ASN A 3 29.54 -8.76 0.01
N GLY A 4 29.31 -7.49 0.33
CA GLY A 4 28.09 -7.03 0.98
C GLY A 4 26.91 -7.09 0.02
N HIS A 5 26.24 -8.24 -0.06
CA HIS A 5 24.94 -8.39 -0.71
C HIS A 5 23.91 -7.59 0.12
N HIS A 6 23.77 -6.30 -0.19
CA HIS A 6 22.78 -5.43 0.44
C HIS A 6 21.41 -5.91 -0.02
N ASP A 7 20.74 -6.70 0.81
CA ASP A 7 19.36 -7.13 0.58
C ASP A 7 18.48 -5.86 0.55
N SER A 8 18.21 -5.39 -0.66
CA SER A 8 17.47 -4.15 -0.91
C SER A 8 15.96 -4.33 -0.79
N THR A 9 15.50 -5.39 -0.14
CA THR A 9 14.07 -5.75 -0.03
C THR A 9 13.52 -5.31 1.33
N GLN A 10 13.65 -4.01 1.62
CA GLN A 10 13.10 -3.44 2.85
C GLN A 10 11.60 -3.17 2.67
N ASN A 11 10.77 -3.89 3.41
CA ASN A 11 9.33 -3.64 3.48
C ASN A 11 9.05 -2.46 4.41
N ILE A 12 8.23 -1.51 3.97
CA ILE A 12 7.89 -0.30 4.72
C ILE A 12 6.43 -0.38 5.16
N LEU A 13 6.18 -0.31 6.47
CA LEU A 13 4.84 -0.21 7.05
C LEU A 13 4.54 1.25 7.43
N ILE A 14 3.43 1.77 6.93
CA ILE A 14 2.93 3.11 7.26
C ILE A 14 1.62 2.94 8.02
N VAL A 15 1.57 3.39 9.27
CA VAL A 15 0.35 3.39 10.09
C VAL A 15 -0.09 4.83 10.28
N SER A 16 -1.30 5.15 9.83
CA SER A 16 -1.88 6.49 9.95
C SER A 16 -3.40 6.44 9.87
N HIS A 17 -4.04 7.60 9.91
CA HIS A 17 -5.49 7.73 9.72
C HIS A 17 -5.89 7.53 8.25
N GLU A 18 -7.16 7.16 8.04
CA GLU A 18 -7.76 6.88 6.73
C GLU A 18 -7.53 8.02 5.73
N LEU A 19 -7.71 9.27 6.18
CA LEU A 19 -7.53 10.46 5.35
C LEU A 19 -6.08 10.65 4.88
N PHE A 20 -5.09 10.31 5.72
CA PHE A 20 -3.68 10.41 5.36
C PHE A 20 -3.33 9.40 4.26
N ILE A 21 -3.75 8.15 4.42
CA ILE A 21 -3.51 7.08 3.44
C ILE A 21 -4.18 7.42 2.10
N CYS A 22 -5.41 7.94 2.15
CA CYS A 22 -6.13 8.44 0.97
C CYS A 22 -5.33 9.51 0.21
N LEU A 23 -4.86 10.55 0.91
CA LEU A 23 -4.10 11.65 0.29
C LEU A 23 -2.74 11.19 -0.24
N PHE A 24 -2.07 10.30 0.50
CA PHE A 24 -0.79 9.72 0.10
C PHE A 24 -0.92 8.93 -1.22
N LEU A 25 -1.90 8.03 -1.30
CA LEU A 25 -2.14 7.21 -2.50
C LEU A 25 -2.59 8.05 -3.69
N MET A 26 -3.47 9.04 -3.48
CA MET A 26 -3.83 10.02 -4.51
C MET A 26 -2.59 10.72 -5.09
N ARG A 27 -1.67 11.18 -4.21
CA ARG A 27 -0.45 11.87 -4.60
C ARG A 27 0.51 10.94 -5.36
N TYR A 28 0.64 9.71 -4.92
CA TYR A 28 1.56 8.72 -5.48
C TYR A 28 1.09 8.21 -6.85
N PHE A 29 -0.16 7.76 -6.96
CA PHE A 29 -0.71 7.18 -8.18
C PHE A 29 -1.35 8.21 -9.13
N ARG A 30 -1.39 9.49 -8.75
CA ARG A 30 -2.10 10.57 -9.48
C ARG A 30 -3.55 10.17 -9.78
N TRP A 31 -4.22 9.55 -8.81
CA TRP A 31 -5.60 9.10 -8.95
C TRP A 31 -6.62 10.24 -8.99
N THR A 32 -7.74 9.99 -9.66
CA THR A 32 -8.93 10.85 -9.64
C THR A 32 -9.78 10.58 -8.39
N VAL A 33 -10.70 11.49 -8.08
CA VAL A 33 -11.60 11.38 -6.92
C VAL A 33 -12.42 10.09 -6.92
N ASP A 34 -12.76 9.57 -8.11
CA ASP A 34 -13.56 8.35 -8.27
C ASP A 34 -12.82 7.09 -7.77
N GLN A 35 -11.53 6.96 -8.12
CA GLN A 35 -10.65 5.90 -7.62
C GLN A 35 -10.44 6.00 -6.11
N LEU A 36 -10.39 7.22 -5.56
CA LEU A 36 -10.36 7.41 -4.11
C LEU A 36 -11.67 7.00 -3.45
N ASN A 37 -12.82 7.27 -4.05
CA ASN A 37 -14.10 6.85 -3.47
C ASN A 37 -14.20 5.33 -3.36
N SER A 38 -13.61 4.59 -4.31
CA SER A 38 -13.44 3.13 -4.23
C SER A 38 -12.49 2.70 -3.10
N LEU A 39 -11.51 3.53 -2.72
CA LEU A 39 -10.72 3.34 -1.51
C LEU A 39 -11.42 3.82 -0.24
N LYS A 40 -12.26 4.86 -0.25
CA LYS A 40 -12.99 5.30 0.95
C LYS A 40 -13.98 4.28 1.49
N ALA A 41 -14.28 3.24 0.72
CA ALA A 41 -14.96 2.05 1.20
C ALA A 41 -14.08 1.16 2.10
N LEU A 42 -12.79 1.50 2.30
CA LEU A 42 -11.92 0.92 3.32
C LEU A 42 -12.56 1.25 4.69
N ASP A 43 -13.13 0.23 5.33
CA ASP A 43 -13.62 0.30 6.71
C ASP A 43 -12.43 0.47 7.67
N ASN A 44 -12.73 0.78 8.93
CA ASN A 44 -11.69 1.05 9.94
C ASN A 44 -10.78 -0.20 10.10
N CYS A 45 -9.47 0.01 10.11
CA CYS A 45 -8.42 -1.03 10.12
C CYS A 45 -8.16 -1.79 8.79
N GLU A 46 -8.58 -1.29 7.63
CA GLU A 46 -8.16 -1.90 6.36
C GLU A 46 -6.66 -1.69 6.07
N ILE A 47 -6.05 -2.72 5.48
CA ILE A 47 -4.63 -2.77 5.14
C ILE A 47 -4.50 -2.69 3.62
N CYS A 48 -3.68 -1.74 3.15
CA CYS A 48 -3.32 -1.60 1.74
C CYS A 48 -1.88 -2.07 1.54
N GLU A 49 -1.68 -3.02 0.63
CA GLU A 49 -0.35 -3.47 0.24
C GLU A 49 0.10 -2.81 -1.07
N LEU A 50 1.31 -2.28 -1.09
CA LEU A 50 1.97 -1.75 -2.27
C LEU A 50 3.10 -2.70 -2.67
N ILE A 51 2.90 -3.39 -3.79
CA ILE A 51 3.87 -4.34 -4.32
C ILE A 51 4.75 -3.62 -5.33
N LYS A 52 6.07 -3.70 -5.15
CA LYS A 52 7.03 -3.14 -6.09
C LYS A 52 7.33 -4.15 -7.20
N ASN A 53 6.94 -3.82 -8.42
CA ASN A 53 7.25 -4.58 -9.63
C ASN A 53 8.02 -3.69 -10.61
N ASP A 54 9.20 -4.13 -11.05
CA ASP A 54 10.02 -3.43 -12.04
C ASP A 54 10.31 -1.93 -11.71
N GLY A 55 10.47 -1.61 -10.41
CA GLY A 55 10.72 -0.24 -9.96
C GLY A 55 9.47 0.62 -9.77
N VAL A 56 8.28 0.13 -10.13
CA VAL A 56 6.99 0.80 -9.95
C VAL A 56 6.21 0.12 -8.83
N TYR A 57 5.56 0.89 -7.96
CA TYR A 57 4.68 0.32 -6.95
C TYR A 57 3.25 0.25 -7.50
N THR A 58 2.60 -0.90 -7.30
CA THR A 58 1.21 -1.16 -7.68
C THR A 58 0.41 -1.53 -6.43
N LEU A 59 -0.83 -1.04 -6.32
CA LEU A 59 -1.73 -1.44 -5.24
C LEU A 59 -2.15 -2.90 -5.47
N SER A 60 -1.99 -3.74 -4.44
CA SER A 60 -2.57 -5.09 -4.44
C SER A 60 -4.09 -4.95 -4.37
N GLU A 61 -4.81 -5.53 -5.34
CA GLU A 61 -6.29 -5.52 -5.36
C GLU A 61 -6.90 -6.45 -4.30
N ASP A 62 -6.08 -7.24 -3.61
CA ASP A 62 -6.54 -8.18 -2.61
C ASP A 62 -6.85 -7.47 -1.28
N LYS A 63 -8.08 -6.94 -1.20
CA LYS A 63 -8.67 -6.39 0.03
C LYS A 63 -9.20 -7.49 0.98
N ARG A 64 -8.85 -8.77 0.79
CA ARG A 64 -9.61 -9.90 1.37
C ARG A 64 -8.84 -10.85 2.27
N LEU A 65 -7.51 -10.77 2.34
CA LEU A 65 -6.73 -11.83 2.99
C LEU A 65 -6.22 -11.55 4.40
N LEU A 66 -6.85 -10.66 5.19
CA LEU A 66 -6.46 -10.48 6.60
C LEU A 66 -7.61 -10.57 7.62
N THR A 67 -8.87 -10.76 7.20
CA THR A 67 -10.00 -10.96 8.14
C THR A 67 -10.24 -12.42 8.54
N HIS A 68 -9.42 -13.37 8.07
CA HIS A 68 -9.49 -14.76 8.50
C HIS A 68 -8.13 -15.29 8.93
N SER A 69 -7.74 -14.99 10.16
CA SER A 69 -6.83 -15.83 10.95
C SER A 69 -7.18 -15.71 12.43
N SER A 70 -8.00 -16.68 12.85
CA SER A 70 -8.27 -17.16 14.23
C SER A 70 -9.14 -16.34 15.17
#